data_AF-A0A0L0DSE1-F1
#
_entry.id   AF-A0A0L0DSE1-F1
#
_cell.length_a   1.000
_cell.length_b   1.000
_cell.length_c   1.000
_cell.angle_alpha   90.00
_cell.angle_beta   90.00
_cell.angle_gamma   90.00
#
_symmetry.space_group_name_H-M   'P 1'
#
loop_
_entity.id
_entity.type
_entity.pdbx_description
1 polymer ?
#
loop_
_entity_poly.entity_id
_entity_poly.type
_entity_poly.pdbx_seq_one_letter_code
_entity_poly.pdbx_strand_id
1 'polypeptide(L)'
;MRVDVVLLRDILFRQSAQSQSEHSNKLNVDARAEAARLYDSMYTTEGLAGLQYWFSLRATKKLVGASSVLTFGEDEFVLFGREVTQLTDHQLLDWLDYLDVEDQGELYFEQVFIFIAIALSAYGKVLTKFWFRHSSAIWRMLRLDSVQITTADLATRLAYFLNIREKVILVEMRQTMYNPDAVTYDDFDAFYFSIFSQYDADFPAYEAILARPEPRQNATDPKEAPDPEPNSSQCCCIIS
;
A
#
# COMPACT_ATOMS: atom_id res chain seq x y z
N MET A 1 5.00 -4.06 7.11
CA MET A 1 6.04 -3.02 7.20
C MET A 1 6.49 -2.88 8.65
N ARG A 2 7.80 -2.98 8.95
CA ARG A 2 8.36 -2.62 10.27
C ARG A 2 8.80 -1.17 10.25
N VAL A 3 8.73 -0.51 11.41
CA VAL A 3 9.02 0.91 11.56
C VAL A 3 9.95 1.14 12.75
N ASP A 4 10.92 2.04 12.61
CA ASP A 4 11.73 2.52 13.72
C ASP A 4 10.95 3.55 14.55
N VAL A 5 10.20 3.03 15.54
CA VAL A 5 9.41 3.84 16.46
C VAL A 5 10.27 4.73 17.36
N VAL A 6 11.53 4.38 17.57
CA VAL A 6 12.43 5.15 18.43
C VAL A 6 12.87 6.41 17.70
N LEU A 7 13.33 6.27 16.46
CA LEU A 7 13.67 7.39 15.60
C LEU A 7 12.46 8.33 15.41
N LEU A 8 11.28 7.79 15.12
CA LEU A 8 10.08 8.61 14.93
C LEU A 8 9.63 9.33 16.20
N ARG A 9 9.80 8.74 17.38
CA ARG A 9 9.58 9.42 18.65
C ARG A 9 10.55 10.58 18.85
N ASP A 10 11.83 10.37 18.57
CA ASP A 10 12.86 11.39 18.69
C ASP A 10 12.59 12.56 17.72
N ILE A 11 12.11 12.26 16.51
CA ILE A 11 11.63 13.24 15.54
C ILE A 11 10.44 14.04 16.08
N LEU A 12 9.42 13.35 16.61
CA LEU A 12 8.18 13.97 17.07
C LEU A 12 8.37 14.88 18.28
N PHE A 13 9.20 14.45 19.25
CA PHE A 13 9.36 15.14 20.54
C PHE A 13 10.70 15.83 20.71
N ARG A 14 11.54 15.87 19.65
CA ARG A 14 12.87 16.51 19.64
C ARG A 14 13.78 16.00 20.77
N GLN A 15 13.67 14.73 21.13
CA GLN A 15 14.49 14.12 22.16
C GLN A 15 15.83 13.68 21.55
N SER A 16 16.95 14.05 22.17
CA SER A 16 18.28 13.60 21.75
C SER A 16 18.51 12.14 22.14
N ALA A 17 19.15 11.37 21.25
CA ALA A 17 19.47 9.93 21.36
C ALA A 17 20.33 9.48 22.57
N GLN A 18 20.53 10.30 23.60
CA GLN A 18 21.40 10.02 24.74
C GLN A 18 20.81 9.11 25.83
N SER A 19 19.64 8.51 25.63
CA SER A 19 19.02 7.60 26.61
C SER A 19 18.68 6.25 25.99
N GLN A 20 19.68 5.55 25.44
CA GLN A 20 19.48 4.21 24.87
C GLN A 20 20.56 3.23 25.32
N SER A 21 20.44 2.79 26.57
CA SER A 21 20.86 1.45 26.94
C SER A 21 19.86 0.91 27.94
N GLU A 22 18.88 0.12 27.49
CA GLU A 22 18.46 -1.08 28.21
C GLU A 22 17.26 -1.80 27.57
N HIS A 23 17.38 -3.13 27.52
CA HIS A 23 16.32 -4.14 27.41
C HIS A 23 15.78 -4.53 26.03
N SER A 24 16.60 -5.30 25.30
CA SER A 24 16.17 -6.12 24.17
C SER A 24 15.64 -7.49 24.61
N ASN A 25 14.31 -7.68 24.60
CA ASN A 25 13.57 -8.92 24.27
C ASN A 25 12.08 -8.95 24.73
N LYS A 26 11.54 -7.87 25.31
CA LYS A 26 10.08 -7.65 25.45
C LYS A 26 9.45 -6.87 24.27
N LEU A 27 10.21 -6.63 23.21
CA LEU A 27 10.07 -5.47 22.32
C LEU A 27 8.85 -5.40 21.37
N ASN A 28 8.25 -6.51 20.93
CA ASN A 28 7.39 -6.42 19.73
C ASN A 28 5.95 -5.95 20.01
N VAL A 29 5.37 -6.32 21.16
CA VAL A 29 4.03 -5.83 21.55
C VAL A 29 4.10 -4.37 21.98
N ASP A 30 5.15 -4.00 22.72
CA ASP A 30 5.40 -2.62 23.12
C ASP A 30 5.64 -1.70 21.90
N ALA A 31 6.36 -2.19 20.87
CA ALA A 31 6.63 -1.39 19.68
C ALA A 31 5.39 -1.10 18.82
N ARG A 32 4.45 -2.06 18.67
CA ARG A 32 3.19 -1.80 17.94
C ARG A 32 2.29 -0.82 18.69
N ALA A 33 2.15 -1.01 20.01
CA ALA A 33 1.39 -0.09 20.85
C ALA A 33 2.00 1.32 20.82
N GLU A 34 3.33 1.41 20.84
CA GLU A 34 4.04 2.68 20.70
C GLU A 34 3.82 3.30 19.32
N ALA A 35 3.88 2.53 18.24
CA ALA A 35 3.60 3.03 16.89
C ALA A 35 2.18 3.64 16.79
N ALA A 36 1.18 2.99 17.39
CA ALA A 36 -0.17 3.51 17.44
C ALA A 36 -0.28 4.82 18.25
N ARG A 37 0.48 4.94 19.36
CA ARG A 37 0.56 6.19 20.14
C ARG A 37 1.25 7.30 19.36
N LEU A 38 2.38 7.01 18.72
CA LEU A 38 3.11 7.97 17.90
C LEU A 38 2.25 8.45 16.73
N TYR A 39 1.52 7.54 16.09
CA TYR A 39 0.54 7.90 15.07
C TYR A 39 -0.45 8.95 15.59
N ASP A 40 -0.99 8.81 16.80
CA ASP A 40 -1.86 9.83 17.39
C ASP A 40 -1.12 11.12 17.74
N SER A 41 0.10 11.03 18.26
CA SER A 41 0.94 12.17 18.60
C SER A 41 1.26 13.05 17.40
N MET A 42 1.39 12.50 16.18
CA MET A 42 1.60 13.28 14.95
C MET A 42 0.52 14.35 14.72
N TYR A 43 -0.69 14.15 15.23
CA TYR A 43 -1.82 15.06 15.04
C TYR A 43 -2.02 16.02 16.22
N THR A 44 -1.14 15.96 17.22
CA THR A 44 -1.08 16.98 18.26
C THR A 44 -0.27 18.18 17.76
N THR A 45 -0.50 19.37 18.33
CA THR A 45 0.27 20.57 18.00
C THR A 45 1.78 20.35 18.18
N GLU A 46 2.18 19.64 19.23
CA GLU A 46 3.58 19.34 19.51
C GLU A 46 4.19 18.38 18.48
N GLY A 47 3.55 17.24 18.22
CA GLY A 47 4.07 16.27 17.26
C GLY A 47 4.12 16.82 15.83
N LEU A 48 3.10 17.58 15.41
CA LEU A 48 3.12 18.25 14.11
C LEU A 48 4.26 19.26 14.00
N ALA A 49 4.47 20.08 15.03
CA ALA A 49 5.58 21.04 15.07
C ALA A 49 6.96 20.36 15.16
N GLY A 50 7.04 19.18 15.76
CA GLY A 50 8.23 18.32 15.75
C GLY A 50 8.56 17.85 14.34
N LEU A 51 7.59 17.25 13.65
CA LEU A 51 7.74 16.78 12.27
C LEU A 51 8.07 17.89 11.28
N GLN A 52 7.35 19.02 11.34
CA GLN A 52 7.63 20.16 10.45
C GLN A 52 9.03 20.72 10.66
N TYR A 53 9.48 20.80 11.92
CA TYR A 53 10.83 21.23 12.22
C TYR A 53 11.87 20.25 11.69
N TRP A 54 11.70 18.95 11.96
CA TRP A 54 12.58 17.92 11.44
C TRP A 54 12.65 17.94 9.90
N PHE A 55 11.50 18.05 9.23
CA PHE A 55 11.42 18.16 7.78
C PHE A 55 12.19 19.40 7.30
N SER A 56 12.02 20.55 7.96
CA SER A 56 12.70 21.79 7.58
C SER A 56 14.22 21.76 7.71
N LEU A 57 14.77 20.88 8.54
CA LEU A 57 16.22 20.71 8.70
C LEU A 57 16.84 19.84 7.60
N ARG A 58 16.03 19.00 6.95
CA ARG A 58 16.50 18.00 5.97
C ARG A 58 16.03 18.28 4.54
N ALA A 59 14.96 19.03 4.38
CA ALA A 59 14.39 19.36 3.09
C ALA A 59 15.26 20.36 2.34
N THR A 60 15.32 20.21 1.03
CA THR A 60 15.93 21.18 0.15
C THR A 60 14.99 22.36 -0.06
N LYS A 61 15.55 23.58 0.01
CA LYS A 61 14.81 24.81 -0.24
C LYS A 61 14.82 25.14 -1.73
N LYS A 62 13.64 25.15 -2.35
CA LYS A 62 13.42 25.46 -3.77
C LYS A 62 12.65 26.76 -3.94
N LEU A 63 12.93 27.51 -4.99
CA LEU A 63 12.17 28.71 -5.36
C LEU A 63 11.09 28.32 -6.38
N VAL A 64 9.83 28.59 -6.04
CA VAL A 64 8.67 28.43 -6.92
C VAL A 64 8.03 29.81 -7.10
N GLY A 65 8.29 30.43 -8.25
CA GLY A 65 7.92 31.82 -8.49
C GLY A 65 8.64 32.78 -7.52
N ALA A 66 7.86 33.53 -6.73
CA ALA A 66 8.38 34.47 -5.73
C ALA A 66 8.47 33.86 -4.31
N SER A 67 8.05 32.60 -4.13
CA SER A 67 8.04 31.94 -2.83
C SER A 67 9.11 30.86 -2.76
N SER A 68 9.61 30.58 -1.55
CA SER A 68 10.43 29.41 -1.31
C SER A 68 9.62 28.31 -0.65
N VAL A 69 9.71 27.10 -1.20
CA VAL A 69 9.11 25.89 -0.65
C VAL A 69 10.21 24.93 -0.22
N LEU A 70 9.87 24.01 0.68
CA LEU A 70 10.75 22.96 1.16
C LEU A 70 10.27 21.63 0.59
N THR A 71 11.14 20.89 -0.07
CA THR A 71 10.83 19.60 -0.69
C THR A 71 11.88 18.55 -0.31
N PHE A 72 11.46 17.29 -0.32
CA PHE A 72 12.36 16.13 -0.36
C PHE A 72 12.48 15.67 -1.81
N GLY A 73 13.69 15.68 -2.36
CA GLY A 73 13.99 14.96 -3.59
C GLY A 73 14.08 13.44 -3.35
N GLU A 74 14.26 12.69 -4.44
CA GLU A 74 14.39 11.23 -4.41
C GLU A 74 15.42 10.73 -3.38
N ASP A 75 16.66 11.23 -3.43
CA ASP A 75 17.73 10.79 -2.52
C ASP A 75 17.37 11.03 -1.05
N GLU A 76 16.80 12.19 -0.74
CA GLU A 76 16.38 12.57 0.62
C GLU A 76 15.26 11.65 1.10
N PHE A 77 14.29 11.34 0.24
CA PHE A 77 13.19 10.44 0.54
C PHE A 77 13.65 9.00 0.73
N VAL A 78 14.51 8.46 -0.15
CA VAL A 78 15.01 7.09 -0.05
C VAL A 78 15.88 6.91 1.20
N LEU A 79 16.77 7.86 1.49
CA LEU A 79 17.57 7.83 2.72
C LEU A 79 16.69 7.85 3.96
N PHE A 80 15.71 8.75 4.01
CA PHE A 80 14.76 8.81 5.11
C PHE A 80 13.95 7.51 5.24
N GLY A 81 13.40 7.00 4.15
CA GLY A 81 12.59 5.79 4.11
C GLY A 81 13.33 4.57 4.65
N ARG A 82 14.63 4.45 4.36
CA ARG A 82 15.52 3.41 4.92
C ARG A 82 15.78 3.58 6.42
N GLU A 83 15.86 4.82 6.91
CA GLU A 83 16.05 5.09 8.34
C GLU A 83 14.80 4.71 9.15
N VAL A 84 13.60 4.99 8.62
CA VAL A 84 12.35 4.79 9.37
C VAL A 84 11.63 3.48 9.09
N THR A 85 11.93 2.80 7.98
CA THR A 85 11.27 1.54 7.60
C THR A 85 12.26 0.46 7.19
N GLN A 86 11.77 -0.76 6.99
CA GLN A 86 12.54 -1.86 6.39
C GLN A 86 12.25 -2.06 4.91
N LEU A 87 11.75 -1.03 4.22
CA LEU A 87 11.48 -1.10 2.79
C LEU A 87 12.79 -1.09 1.99
N THR A 88 12.81 -1.82 0.88
CA THR A 88 13.91 -1.76 -0.07
C THR A 88 13.86 -0.48 -0.89
N ASP A 89 14.96 -0.12 -1.54
CA ASP A 89 15.03 1.06 -2.41
C ASP A 89 13.95 1.04 -3.48
N HIS A 90 13.76 -0.11 -4.12
CA HIS A 90 12.72 -0.24 -5.14
C HIS A 90 11.33 0.04 -4.57
N GLN A 91 11.02 -0.46 -3.37
CA GLN A 91 9.75 -0.19 -2.71
C GLN A 91 9.61 1.29 -2.31
N LEU A 92 10.71 1.94 -1.95
CA LEU A 92 10.73 3.37 -1.64
C LEU A 92 10.57 4.21 -2.91
N LEU A 93 11.19 3.85 -4.02
CA LEU A 93 10.96 4.51 -5.31
C LEU A 93 9.52 4.34 -5.77
N ASP A 94 8.94 3.15 -5.60
CA ASP A 94 7.51 2.95 -5.85
C ASP A 94 6.70 3.94 -4.98
N TRP A 95 6.96 4.02 -3.67
CA TRP A 95 6.29 4.99 -2.79
C TRP A 95 6.44 6.44 -3.24
N LEU A 96 7.62 6.82 -3.73
CA LEU A 96 7.87 8.16 -4.26
C LEU A 96 6.94 8.43 -5.43
N ASP A 97 6.86 7.52 -6.41
CA ASP A 97 6.01 7.67 -7.60
C ASP A 97 4.52 7.83 -7.25
N TYR A 98 4.04 7.21 -6.17
CA TYR A 98 2.65 7.37 -5.74
C TYR A 98 2.38 8.64 -4.95
N LEU A 99 3.37 9.11 -4.19
CA LEU A 99 3.25 10.31 -3.39
C LEU A 99 3.51 11.56 -4.23
N ASP A 100 4.36 11.46 -5.26
CA ASP A 100 4.66 12.52 -6.20
C ASP A 100 3.57 12.65 -7.27
N VAL A 101 2.45 13.20 -6.82
CA VAL A 101 1.28 13.46 -7.67
C VAL A 101 1.59 14.41 -8.82
N GLU A 102 2.63 15.23 -8.71
CA GLU A 102 2.99 16.25 -9.70
C GLU A 102 4.05 15.77 -10.70
N ASP A 103 4.59 14.57 -10.51
CA ASP A 103 5.64 13.97 -11.35
C ASP A 103 6.85 14.92 -11.49
N GLN A 104 7.31 15.45 -10.35
CA GLN A 104 8.42 16.41 -10.25
C GLN A 104 9.71 15.79 -9.68
N GLY A 105 9.67 14.53 -9.25
CA GLY A 105 10.70 13.86 -8.47
C GLY A 105 10.83 14.39 -7.04
N GLU A 106 9.80 15.06 -6.52
CA GLU A 106 9.88 15.83 -5.27
C GLU A 106 8.61 15.70 -4.42
N LEU A 107 8.78 15.62 -3.09
CA LEU A 107 7.69 15.54 -2.13
C LEU A 107 7.67 16.77 -1.21
N TYR A 108 6.49 17.37 -1.03
CA TYR A 108 6.28 18.37 0.01
C TYR A 108 6.03 17.70 1.37
N PHE A 109 5.91 18.53 2.41
CA PHE A 109 5.70 18.05 3.77
C PHE A 109 4.47 17.16 3.89
N GLU A 110 3.38 17.50 3.20
CA GLU A 110 2.11 16.77 3.24
C GLU A 110 2.27 15.33 2.74
N GLN A 111 3.01 15.12 1.64
CA GLN A 111 3.29 13.79 1.11
C GLN A 111 4.15 12.97 2.08
N VAL A 112 5.22 13.58 2.63
CA VAL A 112 6.08 12.92 3.62
C VAL A 112 5.30 12.60 4.90
N PHE A 113 4.38 13.48 5.31
CA PHE A 113 3.50 13.25 6.46
C PHE A 113 2.60 12.04 6.22
N ILE A 114 1.99 11.91 5.03
CA ILE A 114 1.17 10.75 4.67
C ILE A 114 1.98 9.46 4.71
N PHE A 115 3.21 9.46 4.20
CA PHE A 115 4.12 8.31 4.27
C PHE A 115 4.40 7.87 5.72
N ILE A 116 4.71 8.82 6.61
CA ILE A 116 4.96 8.49 8.03
C ILE A 116 3.67 7.99 8.69
N ALA A 117 2.53 8.63 8.40
CA ALA A 117 1.25 8.27 8.99
C ALA A 117 0.79 6.87 8.58
N ILE A 118 0.97 6.48 7.31
CA ILE A 118 0.65 5.14 6.85
C ILE A 118 1.65 4.10 7.38
N ALA A 119 2.93 4.46 7.51
CA ALA A 119 3.94 3.59 8.11
C ALA A 119 3.59 3.23 9.57
N LEU A 120 3.34 4.25 10.40
CA LEU A 120 3.00 4.06 11.81
C LEU A 120 1.66 3.35 11.99
N SER A 121 0.63 3.72 11.21
CA SER A 121 -0.69 3.09 11.33
C SER A 121 -0.68 1.63 10.89
N ALA A 122 0.03 1.28 9.82
CA ALA A 122 0.23 -0.09 9.39
C ALA A 122 0.96 -0.93 10.45
N TYR A 123 2.05 -0.40 11.01
CA TYR A 123 2.81 -1.11 12.03
C TYR A 123 2.05 -1.24 13.36
N GLY A 124 1.30 -0.19 13.74
CA GLY A 124 0.50 -0.09 14.96
C GLY A 124 -0.89 -0.70 14.88
N LYS A 125 -1.31 -1.26 13.73
CA LYS A 125 -2.65 -1.86 13.55
C LYS A 125 -3.81 -0.88 13.78
N VAL A 126 -3.68 0.32 13.22
CA VAL A 126 -4.69 1.39 13.27
C VAL A 126 -4.94 2.00 11.89
N LEU A 127 -4.86 1.20 10.82
CA LEU A 127 -5.06 1.65 9.44
C LEU A 127 -6.46 2.20 9.19
N THR A 128 -7.49 1.67 9.86
CA THR A 128 -8.86 2.21 9.79
C THR A 128 -8.91 3.67 10.26
N LYS A 129 -8.14 4.01 11.30
CA LYS A 129 -8.03 5.37 11.83
C LYS A 129 -7.24 6.28 10.89
N PHE A 130 -6.21 5.75 10.24
CA PHE A 130 -5.51 6.43 9.15
C PHE A 130 -6.45 6.75 8.00
N TRP A 131 -7.21 5.76 7.55
CA TRP A 131 -8.13 5.90 6.45
C TRP A 131 -9.22 6.93 6.71
N PHE A 132 -9.85 6.87 7.88
CA PHE A 132 -10.87 7.84 8.26
C PHE A 132 -10.37 9.30 8.20
N ARG A 133 -9.08 9.54 8.48
CA ARG A 133 -8.50 10.89 8.44
C ARG A 133 -8.07 11.30 7.04
N HIS A 134 -7.66 10.35 6.20
CA HIS A 134 -6.87 10.65 5.00
C HIS A 134 -7.46 10.14 3.69
N SER A 135 -8.54 9.36 3.70
CA SER A 135 -9.09 8.74 2.48
C SER A 135 -9.44 9.76 1.40
N SER A 136 -10.03 10.90 1.76
CA SER A 136 -10.30 12.00 0.82
C SER A 136 -9.04 12.66 0.26
N ALA A 137 -8.01 12.85 1.08
CA ALA A 137 -6.73 13.40 0.62
C ALA A 137 -6.04 12.43 -0.34
N ILE A 138 -5.99 11.16 0.02
CA ILE A 138 -5.43 10.08 -0.80
C ILE A 138 -6.19 9.94 -2.12
N TRP A 139 -7.52 10.01 -2.10
CA TRP A 139 -8.35 9.99 -3.32
C TRP A 139 -7.96 11.10 -4.29
N ARG A 140 -7.79 12.33 -3.78
CA ARG A 140 -7.35 13.49 -4.59
C ARG A 140 -5.91 13.35 -5.07
N MET A 141 -5.02 12.86 -4.21
CA MET A 141 -3.61 12.64 -4.55
C MET A 141 -3.47 11.63 -5.70
N LEU A 142 -4.26 10.56 -5.66
CA LEU A 142 -4.26 9.56 -6.73
C LEU A 142 -4.90 10.06 -8.04
N ARG A 143 -5.35 11.32 -8.12
CA ARG A 143 -6.03 11.96 -9.27
C ARG A 143 -7.20 11.12 -9.81
N LEU A 144 -7.88 10.39 -8.91
CA LEU A 144 -8.97 9.48 -9.25
C LEU A 144 -10.24 10.20 -9.75
N ASP A 145 -10.28 11.52 -9.65
CA ASP A 145 -11.32 12.39 -10.14
C ASP A 145 -11.20 12.72 -11.64
N SER A 146 -10.03 12.49 -12.26
CA SER A 146 -9.72 12.98 -13.61
C SER A 146 -9.55 11.89 -14.69
N VAL A 147 -9.41 10.62 -14.30
CA VAL A 147 -9.17 9.48 -15.20
C VAL A 147 -10.17 8.38 -14.89
N GLN A 148 -10.72 7.71 -15.92
CA GLN A 148 -11.43 6.44 -15.74
C GLN A 148 -10.43 5.40 -15.24
N ILE A 149 -10.30 5.30 -13.92
CA ILE A 149 -9.37 4.37 -13.29
C ILE A 149 -10.07 3.05 -13.13
N THR A 150 -9.41 2.01 -13.61
CA THR A 150 -9.95 0.67 -13.50
C THR A 150 -9.88 0.23 -12.04
N THR A 151 -10.79 -0.64 -11.67
CA THR A 151 -10.76 -1.28 -10.33
C THR A 151 -9.43 -2.02 -10.10
N ALA A 152 -8.80 -2.57 -11.15
CA ALA A 152 -7.48 -3.18 -11.09
C ALA A 152 -6.37 -2.18 -10.73
N ASP A 153 -6.37 -1.00 -11.36
CA ASP A 153 -5.42 0.06 -11.03
C ASP A 153 -5.55 0.46 -9.56
N LEU A 154 -6.78 0.65 -9.08
CA LEU A 154 -7.04 1.04 -7.70
C LEU A 154 -6.46 0.04 -6.69
N ALA A 155 -6.67 -1.24 -6.96
CA ALA A 155 -6.29 -2.36 -6.13
C ALA A 155 -4.79 -2.52 -5.96
N THR A 156 -4.01 -2.29 -7.03
CA THR A 156 -2.56 -2.39 -7.00
C THR A 156 -1.88 -1.29 -6.19
N ARG A 157 -2.47 -0.09 -6.07
CA ARG A 157 -1.72 1.09 -5.61
C ARG A 157 -1.45 1.14 -4.12
N LEU A 158 -2.43 1.11 -3.22
CA LEU A 158 -2.16 1.23 -1.77
C LEU A 158 -2.00 -0.10 -1.05
N ALA A 159 -2.73 -1.13 -1.48
CA ALA A 159 -2.72 -2.40 -0.76
C ALA A 159 -1.40 -3.17 -0.96
N TYR A 160 -0.76 -3.02 -2.13
CA TYR A 160 0.57 -3.59 -2.37
C TYR A 160 1.62 -3.05 -1.38
N PHE A 161 1.59 -1.75 -1.08
CA PHE A 161 2.52 -1.13 -0.12
C PHE A 161 2.40 -1.62 1.31
N LEU A 162 1.19 -1.93 1.71
CA LEU A 162 0.92 -2.48 3.03
C LEU A 162 1.33 -3.96 3.13
N ASN A 163 1.92 -4.50 2.05
CA ASN A 163 2.23 -5.91 1.84
C ASN A 163 0.97 -6.77 2.00
N ILE A 164 -0.18 -6.22 1.57
CA ILE A 164 -1.43 -6.96 1.50
C ILE A 164 -1.38 -7.75 0.21
N ARG A 165 -1.52 -9.07 0.34
CA ARG A 165 -1.40 -9.97 -0.80
C ARG A 165 -2.51 -9.72 -1.80
N GLU A 166 -2.15 -9.74 -3.07
CA GLU A 166 -3.04 -9.58 -4.21
C GLU A 166 -4.33 -10.39 -4.11
N LYS A 167 -4.26 -11.67 -3.70
CA LYS A 167 -5.46 -12.51 -3.52
C LYS A 167 -6.51 -11.88 -2.60
N VAL A 168 -6.09 -11.20 -1.53
CA VAL A 168 -7.01 -10.52 -0.60
C VAL A 168 -7.66 -9.33 -1.28
N ILE A 169 -6.84 -8.53 -1.96
CA ILE A 169 -7.28 -7.36 -2.73
C ILE A 169 -8.34 -7.78 -3.75
N LEU A 170 -8.07 -8.83 -4.54
CA LEU A 170 -9.00 -9.37 -5.55
C LEU A 170 -10.29 -9.98 -4.97
N VAL A 171 -10.25 -10.52 -3.75
CA VAL A 171 -11.45 -11.02 -3.07
C VAL A 171 -12.32 -9.85 -2.62
N GLU A 172 -11.72 -8.85 -1.98
CA GLU A 172 -12.44 -7.66 -1.50
C GLU A 172 -13.01 -6.85 -2.66
N MET A 173 -12.24 -6.66 -3.74
CA MET A 173 -12.73 -5.97 -4.94
C MET A 173 -14.00 -6.60 -5.48
N ARG A 174 -14.06 -7.94 -5.55
CA ARG A 174 -15.25 -8.67 -6.02
C ARG A 174 -16.45 -8.50 -5.09
N GLN A 175 -16.23 -8.20 -3.82
CA GLN A 175 -17.30 -8.08 -2.83
C GLN A 175 -17.80 -6.64 -2.68
N THR A 176 -16.91 -5.66 -2.81
CA THR A 176 -17.23 -4.25 -2.53
C THR A 176 -17.40 -3.41 -3.78
N MET A 177 -16.82 -3.80 -4.93
CA MET A 177 -16.82 -2.98 -6.14
C MET A 177 -17.79 -3.57 -7.17
N TYR A 178 -18.97 -2.94 -7.27
CA TYR A 178 -20.07 -3.41 -8.12
C TYR A 178 -19.88 -3.06 -9.61
N ASN A 179 -19.12 -1.99 -9.91
CA ASN A 179 -18.85 -1.53 -11.27
C ASN A 179 -17.35 -1.34 -11.49
N PRO A 180 -16.67 -2.24 -12.23
CA PRO A 180 -15.23 -2.18 -12.40
C PRO A 180 -14.76 -1.00 -13.27
N ASP A 181 -15.67 -0.43 -14.06
CA ASP A 181 -15.38 0.56 -15.11
C ASP A 181 -15.54 2.01 -14.64
N ALA A 182 -16.15 2.24 -13.47
CA ALA A 182 -16.32 3.57 -12.89
C ALA A 182 -16.35 3.48 -11.36
N VAL A 183 -15.18 3.60 -10.74
CA VAL A 183 -15.04 3.62 -9.28
C VAL A 183 -15.41 5.00 -8.75
N THR A 184 -16.39 5.08 -7.85
CA THR A 184 -16.69 6.31 -7.12
C THR A 184 -15.82 6.44 -5.85
N TYR A 185 -15.79 7.64 -5.25
CA TYR A 185 -15.13 7.83 -3.96
C TYR A 185 -15.72 6.91 -2.87
N ASP A 186 -17.04 6.71 -2.87
CA ASP A 186 -17.70 5.85 -1.89
C ASP A 186 -17.30 4.38 -2.07
N ASP A 187 -17.15 3.92 -3.32
CA ASP A 187 -16.65 2.57 -3.62
C ASP A 187 -15.20 2.39 -3.14
N PHE A 188 -14.36 3.40 -3.38
CA PHE A 188 -12.97 3.45 -2.93
C PHE A 188 -12.85 3.44 -1.41
N ASP A 189 -13.63 4.28 -0.73
CA ASP A 189 -13.62 4.40 0.72
C ASP A 189 -14.09 3.09 1.36
N ALA A 190 -15.19 2.51 0.87
CA ALA A 190 -15.71 1.24 1.36
C ALA A 190 -14.73 0.08 1.15
N PHE A 191 -14.11 -0.01 -0.03
CA PHE A 191 -13.14 -1.05 -0.37
C PHE A 191 -11.94 -1.06 0.57
N TYR A 192 -11.26 0.08 0.71
CA TYR A 192 -10.08 0.18 1.56
C TYR A 192 -10.42 0.11 3.05
N PHE A 193 -11.57 0.65 3.47
CA PHE A 193 -12.03 0.51 4.85
C PHE A 193 -12.27 -0.97 5.21
N SER A 194 -12.85 -1.77 4.30
CA SER A 194 -13.01 -3.23 4.50
C SER A 194 -11.66 -3.91 4.70
N ILE A 195 -10.71 -3.67 3.79
CA ILE A 195 -9.37 -4.25 3.85
C ILE A 195 -8.66 -3.87 5.16
N PHE A 196 -8.71 -2.60 5.55
CA PHE A 196 -8.00 -2.10 6.73
C PHE A 196 -8.63 -2.55 8.04
N SER A 197 -9.96 -2.64 8.09
CA SER A 197 -10.68 -3.19 9.25
C SER A 197 -10.25 -4.63 9.53
N GLN A 198 -10.12 -5.44 8.48
CA GLN A 198 -9.61 -6.80 8.61
C GLN A 198 -8.12 -6.84 8.99
N TYR A 199 -7.32 -5.89 8.48
CA TYR A 199 -5.90 -5.75 8.82
C TYR A 199 -5.65 -5.41 10.28
N ASP A 200 -6.43 -4.49 10.83
CA ASP A 200 -6.36 -4.05 12.22
C ASP A 200 -6.82 -5.16 13.18
N ALA A 201 -7.79 -5.99 12.79
CA ALA A 201 -8.34 -7.07 13.60
C ALA A 201 -7.47 -8.36 13.67
N ASP A 202 -6.20 -8.31 13.24
CA ASP A 202 -5.27 -9.44 13.21
C ASP A 202 -5.79 -10.70 12.48
N PHE A 203 -6.70 -10.51 11.51
CA PHE A 203 -6.95 -11.44 10.40
C PHE A 203 -7.20 -12.95 10.74
N PRO A 204 -8.19 -13.35 11.57
CA PRO A 204 -8.57 -14.77 11.70
C PRO A 204 -9.14 -15.38 10.40
N ALA A 205 -9.76 -14.58 9.53
CA ALA A 205 -10.33 -15.01 8.25
C ALA A 205 -9.26 -15.21 7.14
N TYR A 206 -8.05 -14.71 7.34
CA TYR A 206 -6.94 -14.66 6.37
C TYR A 206 -6.33 -16.03 6.06
N GLU A 207 -6.06 -16.82 7.10
CA GLU A 207 -5.58 -18.20 6.96
C GLU A 207 -6.62 -19.07 6.25
N ALA A 208 -7.91 -18.83 6.51
CA ALA A 208 -8.99 -19.56 5.86
C ALA A 208 -9.15 -19.19 4.37
N ILE A 209 -8.94 -17.93 3.98
CA ILE A 209 -8.98 -17.48 2.58
C ILE A 209 -7.74 -17.99 1.81
N LEU A 210 -6.59 -18.09 2.46
CA LEU A 210 -5.39 -18.70 1.89
C LEU A 210 -5.53 -20.20 1.67
N ALA A 211 -6.07 -20.90 2.66
CA ALA A 211 -6.23 -22.35 2.64
C ALA A 211 -7.25 -22.83 1.61
N ARG A 212 -8.05 -21.92 1.02
CA ARG A 212 -8.93 -22.26 -0.09
C ARG A 212 -8.11 -22.53 -1.36
N PRO A 213 -8.13 -23.78 -1.88
CA PRO A 213 -7.52 -24.07 -3.17
C PRO A 213 -8.18 -23.21 -4.24
N GLU A 214 -7.40 -22.75 -5.21
CA GLU A 214 -7.96 -22.01 -6.34
C GLU A 214 -9.03 -22.88 -7.01
N PRO A 215 -10.19 -22.31 -7.40
CA PRO A 215 -11.14 -23.04 -8.20
C PRO A 215 -10.39 -23.50 -9.45
N ARG A 216 -10.28 -24.82 -9.63
CA ARG A 216 -9.72 -25.39 -10.86
C ARG A 216 -10.43 -24.69 -12.00
N GLN A 217 -9.67 -23.93 -12.80
CA GLN A 217 -10.14 -23.57 -14.13
C GLN A 217 -10.48 -24.91 -14.76
N ASN A 218 -11.77 -25.16 -15.00
CA ASN A 218 -12.17 -26.33 -15.76
C ASN A 218 -11.46 -26.17 -17.09
N ALA A 219 -10.43 -26.99 -17.31
CA ALA A 219 -9.94 -27.28 -18.62
C ALA A 219 -11.14 -27.85 -19.38
N THR A 220 -11.86 -26.98 -20.10
CA THR A 220 -12.49 -27.43 -21.33
C THR A 220 -11.35 -27.76 -22.27
N ASP A 221 -10.83 -28.98 -22.11
CA ASP A 221 -10.11 -29.65 -23.18
C ASP A 221 -11.01 -29.56 -24.41
N PRO A 222 -10.56 -28.97 -25.53
CA PRO A 222 -11.27 -29.16 -26.78
C PRO A 222 -11.26 -30.65 -27.05
N LYS A 223 -12.45 -31.28 -27.06
CA LYS A 223 -12.61 -32.67 -27.46
C LYS A 223 -11.91 -32.88 -28.79
N GLU A 224 -10.80 -33.59 -28.74
CA GLU A 224 -10.10 -34.15 -29.89
C GLU A 224 -11.13 -34.94 -30.69
N ALA A 225 -11.37 -34.51 -31.92
CA ALA A 225 -12.22 -35.24 -32.85
C ALA A 225 -11.56 -36.60 -33.13
N PRO A 226 -12.29 -37.72 -33.13
CA PRO A 226 -11.68 -39.01 -33.42
C PRO A 226 -11.24 -39.05 -34.88
N ASP A 227 -9.96 -39.40 -35.09
CA ASP A 227 -9.40 -39.69 -36.41
C ASP A 227 -10.18 -40.84 -37.10
N PRO A 228 -10.41 -40.77 -38.41
CA PRO A 228 -11.06 -41.85 -39.15
C PRO A 228 -10.11 -43.05 -39.29
N GLU A 229 -10.57 -44.23 -38.86
CA GLU A 229 -9.83 -45.49 -39.02
C GLU A 229 -9.49 -45.79 -40.49
N PRO A 230 -8.31 -46.37 -40.77
CA PRO A 230 -7.96 -46.84 -42.10
C PRO A 230 -8.48 -48.26 -42.26
N ASN A 231 -9.40 -48.50 -43.20
CA ASN A 231 -9.69 -49.86 -43.65
C ASN A 231 -9.33 -50.02 -45.12
N SER A 232 -8.15 -50.59 -45.32
CA SER A 232 -7.62 -51.07 -46.59
C SER A 232 -8.35 -52.35 -47.03
N SER A 233 -8.86 -52.29 -48.26
CA SER A 233 -8.77 -53.33 -49.29
C SER A 233 -9.44 -54.68 -49.05
N GLN A 234 -10.42 -55.02 -49.90
CA GLN A 234 -10.15 -55.95 -51.02
C GLN A 234 -11.27 -56.03 -52.06
N CYS A 235 -10.82 -56.15 -53.31
CA CYS A 235 -11.55 -56.38 -54.56
C CYS A 235 -12.49 -57.59 -54.55
N CYS A 236 -13.51 -57.54 -55.41
CA CYS A 236 -13.80 -58.62 -56.38
C CYS A 236 -14.82 -58.18 -57.47
N CYS A 237 -14.28 -57.87 -58.65
CA CYS A 237 -14.59 -58.44 -59.98
C CYS A 237 -16.02 -58.92 -60.41
N ILE A 238 -16.57 -58.18 -61.39
CA ILE A 238 -17.12 -58.51 -62.75
C ILE A 238 -18.43 -59.35 -63.01
N ILE A 239 -19.17 -58.88 -64.04
CA ILE A 239 -20.11 -59.49 -65.04
C ILE A 239 -21.57 -59.70 -64.56
N SER A 240 -22.65 -59.30 -65.28
CA SER A 240 -22.95 -59.14 -66.72
C SER A 240 -23.53 -57.79 -67.13
#